data_AF-A0A9N8DWL5-F1
#
_entry.id   AF-A0A9N8DWL5-F1
#
_cell.length_a   1.000
_cell.length_b   1.000
_cell.length_c   1.000
_cell.angle_alpha   90.00
_cell.angle_beta   90.00
_cell.angle_gamma   90.00
#
_symmetry.space_group_name_H-M   'P 1'
#
loop_
_entity.id
_entity.type
_entity.pdbx_description
1 polymer ?
#
loop_
_entity_poly.entity_id
_entity_poly.type
_entity_poly.pdbx_seq_one_letter_code
_entity_poly.pdbx_strand_id
1 'polypeptide(L)'
;MTQEDRAAQFMGKDAMGLEETKGKPPPSEDAVREEYFRTFSGMALVIGPFMASTLYFAVTTVFPAEQDMIASKLKLIAQFELQYVYMGYYIIFWTRLYAVINSNAARAPARLGRPNQHVYQIMDASGPYSKAPYVLMVDDKGPIGRFNRAQRACFNLDEQLPLFLAGFLLQSFVFGKLSLIIPIAFFVGGIRFCNLYKVSADTRGGGFIYVIFAYHANAALVLLAVALMYYKKQK
;
A
#
# COMPACT_ATOMS: atom_id res chain seq x y z
N MET A 1 0.84 -27.51 21.70
CA MET A 1 -0.28 -27.70 20.76
C MET A 1 -0.58 -29.18 20.70
N THR A 2 -1.70 -29.58 21.29
CA THR A 2 -2.19 -30.95 21.32
C THR A 2 -2.67 -31.38 19.92
N GLN A 3 -2.94 -32.68 19.71
CA GLN A 3 -3.58 -33.13 18.47
C GLN A 3 -4.99 -32.52 18.33
N GLU A 4 -5.70 -32.32 19.43
CA GLU A 4 -7.01 -31.67 19.47
C GLU A 4 -6.92 -30.21 19.02
N ASP A 5 -5.91 -29.46 19.50
CA ASP A 5 -5.67 -28.08 19.07
C ASP A 5 -5.41 -27.99 17.55
N ARG A 6 -4.71 -28.98 16.99
CA ARG A 6 -4.45 -29.04 15.54
C ARG A 6 -5.72 -29.36 14.76
N ALA A 7 -6.48 -30.36 15.20
CA ALA A 7 -7.75 -30.72 14.56
C ALA A 7 -8.74 -29.55 14.57
N ALA A 8 -8.77 -28.79 15.67
CA ALA A 8 -9.61 -27.60 15.80
C ALA A 8 -9.30 -26.53 14.75
N GLN A 9 -8.04 -26.37 14.32
CA GLN A 9 -7.65 -25.39 13.29
C GLN A 9 -8.21 -25.71 11.90
N PHE A 10 -8.54 -26.98 11.64
CA PHE A 10 -9.09 -27.45 10.36
C PHE A 10 -10.61 -27.60 10.37
N MET A 11 -11.29 -27.33 11.50
CA MET A 11 -12.75 -27.34 11.53
C MET A 11 -13.32 -26.27 10.59
N GLY A 12 -14.24 -26.66 9.71
CA GLY A 12 -14.84 -25.78 8.69
C GLY A 12 -13.88 -25.39 7.56
N LYS A 13 -12.80 -26.14 7.38
CA LYS A 13 -11.88 -26.02 6.25
C LYS A 13 -12.03 -27.21 5.30
N ASP A 14 -11.84 -26.96 4.01
CA ASP A 14 -11.80 -28.04 3.02
C ASP A 14 -10.48 -28.81 3.06
N ALA A 15 -10.32 -29.80 2.17
CA ALA A 15 -9.11 -30.62 2.07
C ALA A 15 -7.83 -29.82 1.77
N MET A 16 -7.95 -28.57 1.30
CA MET A 16 -6.83 -27.66 1.07
C MET A 16 -6.58 -26.72 2.26
N GLY A 17 -7.33 -26.84 3.36
CA GLY A 17 -7.25 -25.95 4.52
C GLY A 17 -7.89 -24.57 4.29
N LEU A 18 -8.70 -24.42 3.23
CA LEU A 18 -9.38 -23.17 2.88
C LEU A 18 -10.79 -23.14 3.45
N GLU A 19 -11.38 -21.95 3.59
CA GLU A 19 -12.76 -21.83 4.10
C GLU A 19 -13.76 -22.57 3.22
N GLU A 20 -14.61 -23.39 3.85
CA GLU A 20 -15.71 -24.06 3.15
C GLU A 20 -16.76 -23.07 2.67
N THR A 21 -17.29 -23.31 1.47
CA THR A 21 -18.28 -22.44 0.82
C THR A 21 -19.71 -22.64 1.32
N LYS A 22 -20.00 -23.67 2.13
CA LYS A 22 -21.35 -24.00 2.65
C LYS A 22 -22.47 -23.86 1.61
N GLY A 23 -22.22 -24.26 0.36
CA GLY A 23 -23.18 -24.22 -0.74
C GLY A 23 -23.38 -22.84 -1.40
N LYS A 24 -22.64 -21.80 -1.01
CA LYS A 24 -22.64 -20.49 -1.67
C LYS A 24 -21.27 -20.21 -2.31
N PRO A 25 -21.20 -19.78 -3.57
CA PRO A 25 -19.91 -19.41 -4.15
C PRO A 25 -19.27 -18.27 -3.33
N PRO A 26 -17.93 -18.24 -3.21
CA PRO A 26 -17.27 -17.10 -2.57
C PRO A 26 -17.61 -15.82 -3.33
N PRO A 27 -17.68 -14.66 -2.65
CA PRO A 27 -18.00 -13.41 -3.31
C PRO A 27 -16.92 -13.08 -4.36
N SER A 28 -17.35 -12.45 -5.46
CA SER A 28 -16.43 -12.08 -6.54
C SER A 28 -15.46 -11.00 -6.09
N GLU A 29 -14.26 -11.00 -6.67
CA GLU A 29 -13.24 -9.98 -6.40
C GLU A 29 -13.79 -8.57 -6.67
N ASP A 30 -14.58 -8.37 -7.72
CA ASP A 30 -15.10 -7.06 -8.10
C ASP A 30 -16.11 -6.52 -7.09
N ALA A 31 -17.06 -7.34 -6.64
CA ALA A 31 -18.04 -6.94 -5.62
C ALA A 31 -17.36 -6.55 -4.30
N VAL A 32 -16.37 -7.34 -3.86
CA VAL A 32 -15.62 -7.06 -2.63
C VAL A 32 -14.73 -5.82 -2.80
N ARG A 33 -14.15 -5.62 -3.97
CA ARG A 33 -13.35 -4.43 -4.27
C ARG A 33 -14.19 -3.16 -4.24
N GLU A 34 -15.39 -3.19 -4.83
CA GLU A 34 -16.32 -2.07 -4.81
C GLU A 34 -16.74 -1.75 -3.38
N GLU A 35 -17.10 -2.76 -2.58
CA GLU A 35 -17.46 -2.58 -1.17
C GLU A 35 -16.31 -1.94 -0.38
N TYR A 36 -15.08 -2.46 -0.51
CA TYR A 36 -13.91 -1.89 0.15
C TYR A 36 -13.62 -0.48 -0.36
N PHE A 37 -13.66 -0.25 -1.67
CA PHE A 37 -13.42 1.07 -2.24
C PHE A 37 -14.41 2.08 -1.70
N ARG A 38 -15.71 1.77 -1.69
CA ARG A 38 -16.76 2.63 -1.11
C ARG A 38 -16.50 2.90 0.37
N THR A 39 -16.19 1.87 1.15
CA THR A 39 -15.95 1.98 2.59
C THR A 39 -14.73 2.87 2.89
N PHE A 40 -13.58 2.55 2.29
CA PHE A 40 -12.35 3.28 2.54
C PHE A 40 -12.37 4.69 1.96
N SER A 41 -13.02 4.91 0.80
CA SER A 41 -13.16 6.25 0.25
C SER A 41 -14.12 7.12 1.07
N GLY A 42 -15.23 6.57 1.55
CA GLY A 42 -16.11 7.25 2.52
C GLY A 42 -15.38 7.61 3.80
N MET A 43 -14.55 6.70 4.33
CA MET A 43 -13.70 6.99 5.48
C MET A 43 -12.70 8.11 5.19
N ALA A 44 -12.00 8.07 4.06
CA ALA A 44 -10.92 9.01 3.74
C ALA A 44 -11.40 10.39 3.26
N LEU A 45 -12.57 10.48 2.61
CA LEU A 45 -13.09 11.72 2.00
C LEU A 45 -14.21 12.38 2.81
N VAL A 46 -14.90 11.63 3.67
CA VAL A 46 -16.03 12.15 4.45
C VAL A 46 -15.74 12.08 5.95
N ILE A 47 -15.59 10.88 6.50
CA ILE A 47 -15.46 10.70 7.96
C ILE A 47 -14.16 11.33 8.48
N GLY A 48 -13.03 11.08 7.82
CA GLY A 48 -11.72 11.61 8.20
C GLY A 48 -11.68 13.13 8.22
N PRO A 49 -12.04 13.84 7.12
CA PRO A 49 -12.10 15.29 7.10
C PRO A 49 -13.07 15.88 8.11
N PHE A 50 -14.23 15.23 8.32
CA PHE A 50 -15.18 15.63 9.36
C PHE A 50 -14.54 15.55 10.75
N MET A 51 -13.98 14.39 11.12
CA MET A 51 -13.29 14.20 12.40
C MET A 51 -12.14 15.18 12.60
N ALA A 52 -11.30 15.39 11.57
CA ALA A 52 -10.17 16.32 11.63
C ALA A 52 -10.65 17.76 11.83
N SER A 53 -11.73 18.17 11.16
CA SER A 53 -12.31 19.51 11.31
C SER A 53 -12.91 19.69 12.70
N THR A 54 -13.67 18.72 13.20
CA THR A 54 -14.22 18.76 14.57
C THR A 54 -13.11 18.88 15.61
N LEU A 55 -12.04 18.10 15.49
CA LEU A 55 -10.89 18.17 16.40
C LEU A 55 -10.19 19.53 16.31
N TYR A 56 -9.96 20.04 15.11
CA TYR A 56 -9.37 21.37 14.91
C TYR A 56 -10.19 22.45 15.62
N PHE A 57 -11.50 22.53 15.36
CA PHE A 57 -12.36 23.54 15.97
C PHE A 57 -12.50 23.37 17.48
N ALA A 58 -12.59 22.13 17.98
CA ALA A 58 -12.64 21.86 19.42
C ALA A 58 -11.37 22.38 20.11
N VAL A 59 -10.19 22.09 19.57
CA VAL A 59 -8.92 22.53 20.13
C VAL A 59 -8.78 24.06 20.07
N THR A 60 -9.03 24.68 18.92
CA THR A 60 -8.85 26.14 18.78
C THR A 60 -9.87 26.96 19.57
N THR A 61 -11.05 26.41 19.83
CA THR A 61 -12.08 27.08 20.63
C THR A 61 -11.79 27.00 22.13
N VAL A 62 -11.31 25.84 22.61
CA VAL A 62 -11.03 25.62 24.04
C VAL A 62 -9.68 26.23 24.45
N PHE A 63 -8.69 26.25 23.54
CA PHE A 63 -7.33 26.71 23.81
C PHE A 63 -6.90 27.82 22.84
N PRO A 64 -7.15 29.12 23.16
CA PRO A 64 -6.80 30.22 22.27
C PRO A 64 -5.32 30.30 21.87
N ALA A 65 -4.40 29.92 22.77
CA ALA A 65 -2.97 29.87 22.46
C ALA A 65 -2.63 28.86 21.33
N GLU A 66 -3.39 27.77 21.22
CA GLU A 66 -3.22 26.80 20.14
C GLU A 66 -3.66 27.37 18.79
N GLN A 67 -4.68 28.23 18.76
CA GLN A 67 -5.13 28.91 17.55
C GLN A 67 -4.01 29.77 16.95
N ASP A 68 -3.35 30.59 17.76
CA ASP A 68 -2.25 31.46 17.30
C ASP A 68 -1.04 30.65 16.83
N MET A 69 -0.73 29.54 17.53
CA MET A 69 0.34 28.64 17.12
C MET A 69 0.03 27.95 15.79
N ILE A 70 -1.18 27.44 15.60
CA ILE A 70 -1.59 26.79 14.35
C ILE A 70 -1.58 27.80 13.20
N ALA A 71 -2.12 29.01 13.40
CA ALA A 71 -2.08 30.09 12.41
C ALA A 71 -0.64 30.42 11.98
N SER A 72 0.29 30.47 12.94
CA SER A 72 1.72 30.69 12.66
C SER A 72 2.34 29.55 11.83
N LYS A 73 1.99 28.30 12.13
CA LYS A 73 2.44 27.12 11.35
C LYS A 73 1.86 27.14 9.93
N LEU A 74 0.58 27.48 9.78
CA LEU A 74 -0.07 27.61 8.45
C LEU A 74 0.57 28.75 7.63
N LYS A 75 0.95 29.86 8.26
CA LYS A 75 1.68 30.94 7.61
C LYS A 75 3.05 30.47 7.11
N LEU A 76 3.79 29.69 7.91
CA LEU A 76 5.06 29.09 7.49
C LEU A 76 4.85 28.14 6.31
N ILE A 77 3.83 27.27 6.37
CA ILE A 77 3.48 26.36 5.27
C ILE A 77 3.20 27.15 4.00
N ALA A 78 2.39 28.20 4.07
CA ALA A 78 2.07 29.04 2.91
C ALA A 78 3.31 29.78 2.37
N GLN A 79 4.15 30.32 3.26
CA GLN A 79 5.36 31.07 2.90
C GLN A 79 6.37 30.22 2.12
N PHE A 80 6.52 28.95 2.49
CA PHE A 80 7.46 28.01 1.86
C PHE A 80 6.76 27.03 0.89
N GLU A 81 5.51 27.30 0.54
CA GLU A 81 4.69 26.46 -0.33
C GLU A 81 4.61 24.97 0.10
N LEU A 82 4.67 24.69 1.40
CA LEU A 82 4.72 23.32 1.92
C LEU A 82 3.39 22.59 1.80
N GLN A 83 2.28 23.24 1.40
CA GLN A 83 1.00 22.58 1.12
C GLN A 83 1.14 21.43 0.11
N TYR A 84 2.11 21.52 -0.81
CA TYR A 84 2.39 20.47 -1.80
C TYR A 84 2.99 19.21 -1.17
N VAL A 85 3.69 19.33 -0.03
CA VAL A 85 4.17 18.18 0.75
C VAL A 85 2.98 17.38 1.28
N TYR A 86 2.00 18.06 1.88
CA TYR A 86 0.78 17.43 2.41
C TYR A 86 -0.06 16.80 1.29
N MET A 87 -0.20 17.50 0.16
CA MET A 87 -0.91 16.96 -1.01
C MET A 87 -0.21 15.73 -1.57
N GLY A 88 1.12 15.75 -1.71
CA GLY A 88 1.89 14.60 -2.18
C GLY A 88 1.81 13.39 -1.23
N TYR A 89 1.88 13.62 0.08
CA TYR A 89 1.62 12.58 1.08
C TYR A 89 0.23 11.96 0.90
N TYR A 90 -0.81 12.78 0.69
CA TYR A 90 -2.17 12.29 0.50
C TYR A 90 -2.31 11.44 -0.78
N ILE A 91 -1.63 11.80 -1.87
CA ILE A 91 -1.57 11.00 -3.10
C ILE A 91 -0.92 9.62 -2.83
N ILE A 92 0.19 9.60 -2.09
CA ILE A 92 0.89 8.36 -1.70
C ILE A 92 0.00 7.47 -0.82
N PHE A 93 -0.72 8.08 0.13
CA PHE A 93 -1.72 7.40 0.95
C PHE A 93 -2.77 6.70 0.08
N TRP A 94 -3.29 7.34 -0.97
CA TRP A 94 -4.23 6.71 -1.88
C TRP A 94 -3.63 5.57 -2.69
N THR A 95 -2.36 5.66 -3.10
CA THR A 95 -1.66 4.54 -3.75
C THR A 95 -1.62 3.32 -2.82
N ARG A 96 -1.24 3.56 -1.56
CA ARG A 96 -1.16 2.53 -0.52
C ARG A 96 -2.53 1.92 -0.26
N LEU A 97 -3.56 2.76 -0.10
CA LEU A 97 -4.94 2.33 0.17
C LEU A 97 -5.48 1.47 -0.97
N TYR A 98 -5.22 1.87 -2.22
CA TYR A 98 -5.57 1.05 -3.38
C TYR A 98 -4.92 -0.33 -3.34
N ALA A 99 -3.63 -0.41 -3.03
CA ALA A 99 -2.93 -1.70 -2.93
C ALA A 99 -3.54 -2.62 -1.86
N VAL A 100 -3.97 -2.06 -0.71
CA VAL A 100 -4.71 -2.79 0.34
C VAL A 100 -6.03 -3.32 -0.19
N ILE A 101 -6.84 -2.46 -0.83
CA ILE A 101 -8.14 -2.83 -1.40
C ILE A 101 -7.97 -3.93 -2.44
N ASN A 102 -7.01 -3.76 -3.35
CA ASN A 102 -6.70 -4.69 -4.42
C ASN A 102 -6.30 -6.09 -3.89
N SER A 103 -5.46 -6.16 -2.87
CA SER A 103 -5.05 -7.42 -2.24
C SER A 103 -6.18 -8.08 -1.45
N ASN A 104 -6.93 -7.30 -0.65
CA ASN A 104 -8.04 -7.85 0.15
C ASN A 104 -9.22 -8.31 -0.70
N ALA A 105 -9.50 -7.65 -1.83
CA ALA A 105 -10.51 -8.09 -2.76
C ALA A 105 -10.14 -9.44 -3.40
N ALA A 106 -8.87 -9.62 -3.79
CA ALA A 106 -8.39 -10.88 -4.37
C ALA A 106 -8.43 -12.06 -3.37
N ARG A 107 -8.44 -11.78 -2.07
CA ARG A 107 -8.53 -12.80 -1.00
C ARG A 107 -9.86 -13.55 -0.99
N ALA A 108 -10.95 -12.85 -1.27
CA ALA A 108 -12.29 -13.41 -1.19
C ALA A 108 -12.48 -14.69 -2.03
N PRO A 109 -12.18 -14.70 -3.34
CA PRO A 109 -12.28 -15.92 -4.13
C PRO A 109 -11.22 -16.97 -3.77
N ALA A 110 -10.12 -16.59 -3.10
CA ALA A 110 -9.10 -17.53 -2.61
C ALA A 110 -9.51 -18.26 -1.33
N ARG A 111 -10.61 -17.86 -0.66
CA ARG A 111 -11.14 -18.49 0.56
C ARG A 111 -10.11 -18.60 1.69
N LEU A 112 -9.12 -17.70 1.70
CA LEU A 112 -8.07 -17.68 2.70
C LEU A 112 -8.46 -16.80 3.87
N GLY A 113 -8.84 -17.46 4.97
CA GLY A 113 -9.13 -16.81 6.24
C GLY A 113 -7.96 -16.02 6.81
N ARG A 114 -8.27 -14.98 7.59
CA ARG A 114 -7.28 -14.23 8.38
C ARG A 114 -6.85 -15.07 9.59
N PRO A 115 -5.59 -14.97 10.08
CA PRO A 115 -4.55 -14.00 9.70
C PRO A 115 -3.63 -14.43 8.55
N ASN A 116 -3.90 -15.56 7.88
CA ASN A 116 -3.01 -16.12 6.87
C ASN A 116 -2.79 -15.15 5.69
N GLN A 117 -1.54 -14.99 5.28
CA GLN A 117 -1.13 -13.99 4.28
C GLN A 117 -0.84 -14.59 2.91
N HIS A 118 -0.40 -15.83 2.87
CA HIS A 118 -0.05 -16.52 1.64
C HIS A 118 -0.43 -17.99 1.74
N VAL A 119 -0.64 -18.62 0.60
CA VAL A 119 -0.75 -20.08 0.48
C VAL A 119 0.50 -20.62 -0.19
N TYR A 120 1.05 -21.67 0.39
CA TYR A 120 2.24 -22.36 -0.12
C TYR A 120 1.87 -23.77 -0.54
N GLN A 121 2.59 -24.31 -1.52
CA GLN A 121 2.50 -25.69 -1.95
C GLN A 121 3.82 -26.41 -1.64
N ILE A 122 3.70 -27.69 -1.28
CA ILE A 122 4.84 -28.58 -1.15
C ILE A 122 5.30 -28.95 -2.56
N MET A 123 6.54 -28.64 -2.87
CA MET A 123 7.16 -28.98 -4.13
C MET A 123 7.71 -30.39 -4.05
N ASP A 124 7.44 -31.15 -5.11
CA ASP A 124 8.01 -32.47 -5.34
C ASP A 124 7.82 -33.49 -4.20
N ALA A 125 6.61 -33.51 -3.61
CA ALA A 125 6.27 -34.37 -2.47
C ALA A 125 6.51 -35.87 -2.72
N SER A 126 6.51 -36.31 -3.98
CA SER A 126 6.67 -37.71 -4.38
C SER A 126 7.76 -37.95 -5.44
N GLY A 127 8.58 -36.96 -5.77
CA GLY A 127 9.63 -37.11 -6.78
C GLY A 127 11.06 -37.05 -6.21
N PRO A 128 12.06 -36.70 -7.04
CA PRO A 128 13.49 -36.79 -6.69
C PRO A 128 13.89 -36.07 -5.39
N TYR A 129 13.17 -34.99 -5.04
CA TYR A 129 13.40 -34.17 -3.85
C TYR A 129 12.46 -34.52 -2.69
N SER A 130 11.70 -35.61 -2.75
CA SER A 130 10.76 -36.05 -1.69
C SER A 130 11.41 -36.29 -0.32
N LYS A 131 12.74 -36.51 -0.27
CA LYS A 131 13.50 -36.62 0.99
C LYS A 131 13.79 -35.27 1.64
N ALA A 132 13.71 -34.19 0.88
CA ALA A 132 13.89 -32.81 1.33
C ALA A 132 12.92 -31.88 0.57
N PRO A 133 11.60 -32.08 0.74
CA PRO A 133 10.62 -31.29 0.03
C PRO A 133 10.72 -29.84 0.48
N TYR A 134 10.61 -28.91 -0.47
CA TYR A 134 10.63 -27.49 -0.20
C TYR A 134 9.24 -26.90 -0.46
N VAL A 135 8.96 -25.73 0.09
CA VAL A 135 7.68 -25.05 -0.10
C VAL A 135 7.88 -23.80 -0.94
N LEU A 136 7.03 -23.63 -1.94
CA LEU A 136 6.95 -22.39 -2.72
C LEU A 136 5.56 -21.79 -2.59
N MET A 137 5.49 -20.47 -2.77
CA MET A 137 4.21 -19.78 -2.85
C MET A 137 3.43 -20.31 -4.06
N VAL A 138 2.15 -20.59 -3.89
CA VAL A 138 1.29 -20.96 -5.04
C VAL A 138 1.27 -19.78 -6.01
N ASP A 139 1.63 -20.02 -7.27
CA ASP A 139 1.71 -19.00 -8.33
C ASP A 139 0.87 -19.36 -9.57
N ASP A 140 -0.16 -20.19 -9.37
CA ASP A 140 -1.07 -20.56 -10.45
C ASP A 140 -1.90 -19.37 -10.99
N LYS A 141 -2.63 -19.62 -12.09
CA LYS A 141 -3.61 -18.65 -12.62
C LYS A 141 -4.93 -18.66 -11.82
N GLY A 142 -5.04 -19.51 -10.81
CA GLY A 142 -6.23 -19.65 -9.99
C GLY A 142 -6.40 -18.50 -8.98
N PRO A 143 -7.50 -18.52 -8.21
CA PRO A 143 -7.76 -17.52 -7.18
C PRO A 143 -6.63 -17.39 -6.15
N ILE A 144 -6.01 -18.51 -5.78
CA ILE A 144 -4.93 -18.55 -4.79
C ILE A 144 -3.67 -17.85 -5.30
N GLY A 145 -3.16 -18.24 -6.47
CA GLY A 145 -1.98 -17.60 -7.06
C GLY A 145 -2.22 -16.11 -7.32
N ARG A 146 -3.42 -15.76 -7.79
CA ARG A 146 -3.84 -14.36 -7.97
C ARG A 146 -3.81 -13.56 -6.67
N PHE A 147 -4.35 -14.10 -5.59
CA PHE A 147 -4.31 -13.48 -4.26
C PHE A 147 -2.88 -13.34 -3.73
N ASN A 148 -2.07 -14.40 -3.81
CA ASN A 148 -0.68 -14.39 -3.41
C ASN A 148 0.12 -13.28 -4.10
N ARG A 149 -0.02 -13.14 -5.43
CA ARG A 149 0.61 -12.06 -6.19
C ARG A 149 0.09 -10.68 -5.82
N ALA A 150 -1.23 -10.52 -5.61
CA ALA A 150 -1.81 -9.26 -5.18
C ALA A 150 -1.27 -8.82 -3.81
N GLN A 151 -1.14 -9.76 -2.87
CA GLN A 151 -0.57 -9.50 -1.55
C GLN A 151 0.93 -9.22 -1.62
N ARG A 152 1.68 -9.95 -2.45
CA ARG A 152 3.11 -9.68 -2.65
C ARG A 152 3.35 -8.31 -3.28
N ALA A 153 2.52 -7.90 -4.24
CA ALA A 153 2.57 -6.56 -4.83
C ALA A 153 2.34 -5.46 -3.79
N CYS A 154 1.38 -5.66 -2.88
CA CYS A 154 1.14 -4.78 -1.74
C CYS A 154 2.38 -4.66 -0.85
N PHE A 155 2.99 -5.78 -0.46
CA PHE A 155 4.20 -5.79 0.38
C PHE A 155 5.42 -5.18 -0.31
N ASN A 156 5.59 -5.40 -1.62
CA ASN A 156 6.67 -4.75 -2.36
C ASN A 156 6.57 -3.22 -2.35
N LEU A 157 5.36 -2.65 -2.34
CA LEU A 157 5.18 -1.21 -2.16
C LEU A 157 5.51 -0.80 -0.72
N ASP A 158 5.05 -1.56 0.28
CA ASP A 158 5.25 -1.26 1.70
C ASP A 158 6.71 -1.26 2.12
N GLU A 159 7.49 -2.23 1.64
CA GLU A 159 8.92 -2.37 1.98
C GLU A 159 9.75 -1.14 1.55
N GLN A 160 9.34 -0.46 0.48
CA GLN A 160 10.05 0.67 -0.10
C GLN A 160 9.49 2.03 0.37
N LEU A 161 8.27 2.03 0.91
CA LEU A 161 7.53 3.23 1.29
C LEU A 161 8.26 4.10 2.33
N PRO A 162 8.93 3.57 3.39
CA PRO A 162 9.65 4.41 4.35
C PRO A 162 10.75 5.25 3.70
N LEU A 163 11.56 4.63 2.83
CA LEU A 163 12.63 5.34 2.12
C LEU A 163 12.05 6.34 1.10
N PHE A 164 10.97 5.96 0.41
CA PHE A 164 10.26 6.88 -0.49
C PHE A 164 9.78 8.14 0.23
N LEU A 165 9.12 7.97 1.37
CA LEU A 165 8.55 9.06 2.16
C LEU A 165 9.65 9.98 2.72
N ALA A 166 10.72 9.39 3.26
CA ALA A 166 11.85 10.17 3.76
C ALA A 166 12.48 11.03 2.64
N GLY A 167 12.74 10.43 1.47
CA GLY A 167 13.23 11.18 0.31
C GLY A 167 12.25 12.25 -0.16
N PHE A 168 10.96 11.92 -0.19
CA PHE A 168 9.90 12.82 -0.65
C PHE A 168 9.82 14.06 0.26
N LEU A 169 9.82 13.89 1.58
CA LEU A 169 9.81 15.00 2.54
C LEU A 169 11.03 15.92 2.35
N LEU A 170 12.23 15.35 2.18
CA LEU A 170 13.46 16.13 2.00
C LEU A 170 13.43 16.95 0.71
N GLN A 171 13.09 16.33 -0.43
CA GLN A 171 13.09 17.06 -1.70
C GLN A 171 11.91 18.04 -1.83
N SER A 172 10.74 17.68 -1.31
CA SER A 172 9.54 18.51 -1.46
C SER A 172 9.63 19.83 -0.69
N PHE A 173 10.38 19.85 0.41
CA PHE A 173 10.71 21.07 1.14
C PHE A 173 11.51 22.09 0.29
N VAL A 174 12.29 21.62 -0.68
CA VAL A 174 13.16 22.45 -1.52
C VAL A 174 12.49 22.82 -2.84
N PHE A 175 11.78 21.88 -3.47
CA PHE A 175 11.25 22.04 -4.82
C PHE A 175 9.75 22.39 -4.90
N GLY A 176 9.05 22.47 -3.76
CA GLY A 176 7.66 22.94 -3.69
C GLY A 176 6.74 22.19 -4.66
N LYS A 177 6.03 22.91 -5.53
CA LYS A 177 5.08 22.33 -6.51
C LYS A 177 5.69 21.29 -7.46
N LEU A 178 6.97 21.42 -7.81
CA LEU A 178 7.64 20.49 -8.73
C LEU A 178 7.67 19.07 -8.14
N SER A 179 7.69 18.97 -6.80
CA SER A 179 7.72 17.72 -6.07
C SER A 179 6.48 16.84 -6.30
N LEU A 180 5.34 17.39 -6.74
CA LEU A 180 4.10 16.65 -6.96
C LEU A 180 4.16 15.66 -8.12
N ILE A 181 5.10 15.83 -9.06
CA ILE A 181 5.27 14.89 -10.18
C ILE A 181 5.65 13.50 -9.65
N ILE A 182 6.44 13.45 -8.58
CA ILE A 182 6.95 12.22 -7.96
C ILE A 182 5.82 11.33 -7.37
N PRO A 183 4.96 11.81 -6.45
CA PRO A 183 3.86 11.02 -5.91
C PRO A 183 2.81 10.69 -6.99
N ILE A 184 2.60 11.53 -8.01
CA ILE A 184 1.70 11.20 -9.13
C ILE A 184 2.25 10.02 -9.94
N ALA A 185 3.55 10.04 -10.29
CA ALA A 185 4.20 8.93 -10.98
C ALA A 185 4.15 7.64 -10.14
N PHE A 186 4.40 7.76 -8.83
CA PHE A 186 4.26 6.66 -7.87
C PHE A 186 2.83 6.11 -7.82
N PHE A 187 1.81 6.97 -7.82
CA PHE A 187 0.41 6.58 -7.82
C PHE A 187 0.01 5.80 -9.07
N VAL A 188 0.29 6.35 -10.26
CA VAL A 188 0.00 5.69 -11.53
C VAL A 188 0.76 4.37 -11.65
N GLY A 189 2.06 4.39 -11.32
CA GLY A 189 2.91 3.22 -11.34
C GLY A 189 2.47 2.14 -10.36
N GLY A 190 2.16 2.52 -9.12
CA GLY A 190 1.76 1.61 -8.05
C GLY A 190 0.44 0.90 -8.35
N ILE A 191 -0.57 1.65 -8.82
CA ILE A 191 -1.86 1.07 -9.24
C ILE A 191 -1.65 0.08 -10.40
N ARG A 192 -0.89 0.49 -11.43
CA ARG A 192 -0.61 -0.38 -12.58
C ARG A 192 0.19 -1.63 -12.17
N PHE A 193 1.19 -1.47 -11.31
CA PHE A 193 2.00 -2.56 -10.78
C PHE A 193 1.15 -3.57 -10.01
N CYS A 194 0.31 -3.12 -9.08
CA CYS A 194 -0.57 -3.99 -8.31
C CYS A 194 -1.56 -4.76 -9.18
N ASN A 195 -2.10 -4.13 -10.23
CA ASN A 195 -3.02 -4.80 -11.15
C ASN A 195 -2.32 -5.81 -12.05
N LEU A 196 -1.19 -5.43 -12.67
CA LEU A 196 -0.47 -6.32 -13.58
C LEU A 196 0.15 -7.50 -12.84
N TYR A 197 0.76 -7.26 -11.67
CA TYR A 197 1.35 -8.34 -10.89
C TYR A 197 0.28 -9.35 -10.45
N LYS A 198 -0.92 -8.89 -10.09
CA LYS A 198 -2.06 -9.77 -9.79
C LYS A 198 -2.42 -10.69 -10.97
N VAL A 199 -2.28 -10.22 -12.22
CA VAL A 199 -2.46 -11.05 -13.42
C VAL A 199 -1.35 -12.09 -13.56
N SER A 200 -0.08 -11.67 -13.57
CA SER A 200 1.07 -12.56 -13.62
C SER A 200 2.35 -11.92 -13.10
N ALA A 201 3.32 -12.74 -12.68
CA ALA A 201 4.64 -12.26 -12.29
C ALA A 201 5.38 -11.54 -13.43
N ASP A 202 5.23 -12.03 -14.67
CA ASP A 202 5.97 -11.49 -15.82
C ASP A 202 5.47 -10.11 -16.29
N THR A 203 4.17 -9.83 -16.09
CA THR A 203 3.58 -8.57 -16.56
C THR A 203 3.78 -7.40 -15.60
N ARG A 204 4.27 -7.65 -14.37
CA ARG A 204 4.46 -6.62 -13.34
C ARG A 204 5.41 -5.50 -13.78
N GLY A 205 6.34 -5.79 -14.69
CA GLY A 205 7.35 -4.83 -15.20
C GLY A 205 6.72 -3.56 -15.77
N GLY A 206 5.57 -3.67 -16.43
CA GLY A 206 4.89 -2.53 -17.06
C GLY A 206 4.41 -1.45 -16.07
N GLY A 207 4.10 -1.82 -14.83
CA GLY A 207 3.82 -0.84 -13.76
C GLY A 207 5.07 -0.48 -12.96
N PHE A 208 5.96 -1.45 -12.78
CA PHE A 208 7.17 -1.31 -11.98
C PHE A 208 8.12 -0.22 -12.48
N ILE A 209 8.20 0.00 -13.81
CA ILE A 209 9.08 1.04 -14.38
C ILE A 209 8.72 2.46 -13.91
N TYR A 210 7.43 2.77 -13.75
CA TYR A 210 6.98 4.09 -13.26
C TYR A 210 7.29 4.25 -11.77
N VAL A 211 7.17 3.17 -11.00
CA VAL A 211 7.53 3.13 -9.59
C VAL A 211 9.04 3.34 -9.43
N ILE A 212 9.87 2.62 -10.19
CA ILE A 212 11.33 2.79 -10.24
C ILE A 212 11.68 4.24 -10.59
N PHE A 213 11.05 4.80 -11.62
CA PHE A 213 11.29 6.19 -12.02
C PHE A 213 11.00 7.13 -10.86
N ALA A 214 9.85 7.00 -10.18
CA ALA A 214 9.52 7.82 -9.03
C ALA A 214 10.56 7.69 -7.91
N TYR A 215 11.04 6.47 -7.60
CA TYR A 215 12.09 6.23 -6.60
C TYR A 215 13.41 6.93 -6.94
N HIS A 216 13.89 6.75 -8.17
CA HIS A 216 15.20 7.28 -8.58
C HIS A 216 15.13 8.80 -8.77
N ALA A 217 14.04 9.32 -9.31
CA ALA A 217 13.82 10.76 -9.42
C ALA A 217 13.73 11.41 -8.03
N ASN A 218 13.08 10.77 -7.06
CA ASN A 218 13.04 11.24 -5.67
C ASN A 218 14.44 11.35 -5.07
N ALA A 219 15.26 10.29 -5.18
CA ALA A 219 16.65 10.29 -4.70
C ALA A 219 17.53 11.31 -5.44
N ALA A 220 17.37 11.45 -6.76
CA ALA A 220 18.10 12.41 -7.57
C ALA A 220 17.77 13.86 -7.19
N LEU A 221 16.51 14.17 -6.88
CA LEU A 221 16.10 15.49 -6.41
C LEU A 221 16.72 15.80 -5.04
N VAL A 222 16.77 14.84 -4.12
CA VAL A 222 17.48 15.02 -2.84
C VAL A 222 18.97 15.35 -3.09
N LEU A 223 19.64 14.62 -3.97
CA LEU A 223 21.04 14.91 -4.33
C LEU A 223 21.20 16.29 -4.97
N LEU A 224 20.28 16.68 -5.86
CA LEU A 224 20.28 18.00 -6.47
C LEU A 224 20.13 19.11 -5.43
N ALA A 225 19.24 18.94 -4.46
CA ALA A 225 19.09 19.89 -3.36
C ALA A 225 20.40 20.08 -2.59
N VAL A 226 21.12 18.98 -2.29
CA VAL A 226 22.45 19.04 -1.66
C VAL A 226 23.43 19.82 -2.52
N ALA A 227 23.53 19.52 -3.82
CA ALA A 227 24.42 20.21 -4.74
C ALA A 227 24.14 21.73 -4.80
N LEU A 228 22.86 22.12 -4.85
CA LEU A 228 22.45 23.53 -4.87
C LEU A 228 22.80 24.26 -3.56
N MET A 229 22.68 23.60 -2.40
CA MET A 229 23.09 24.17 -1.11
C MET A 229 24.60 24.44 -1.06
N TYR A 230 25.42 23.52 -1.57
CA TYR A 230 26.87 23.72 -1.66
C TYR A 230 27.27 24.83 -2.64
N TYR A 231 26.65 24.86 -3.83
CA TYR A 231 26.94 25.88 -4.84
C TYR A 231 26.65 27.29 -4.34
N LYS A 232 25.53 27.48 -3.63
CA LYS A 232 25.18 28.79 -3.06
C LYS A 232 26.13 29.26 -1.95
N LYS A 233 26.78 28.35 -1.21
CA LYS A 233 27.73 28.72 -0.16
C LYS A 233 29.04 29.30 -0.71
N GLN A 234 29.37 29.03 -1.97
CA GLN A 234 30.61 29.50 -2.61
C GLN A 234 30.49 30.87 -3.28
N LYS A 235 29.29 31.44 -3.35
CA LYS A 235 29.00 32.78 -3.87
C LYS A 235 28.67 33.73 -2.74
#